data_AF-A0A847N770-F1
#
_entry.id   AF-A0A847N770-F1
#
_cell.length_a   1.000
_cell.length_b   1.000
_cell.length_c   1.000
_cell.angle_alpha   90.00
_cell.angle_beta   90.00
_cell.angle_gamma   90.00
#
_symmetry.space_group_name_H-M   'P 1'
#
loop_
_entity.id
_entity.type
_entity.pdbx_description
1 polymer ?
#
loop_
_entity_poly.entity_id
_entity_poly.type
_entity_poly.pdbx_seq_one_letter_code
_entity_poly.pdbx_strand_id
1 'polypeptide(L)'
;MDKMQDDSIQKFSTGVWKKIFKVILKQKRNIIALMILASLLAIIEATIPVVNSFGIENFVENKDYALLTPYIILNIIIAIAFGVIVWAFIRQGSIIEANVNYELRTQAFINLQRLSFSYFD
;
A
#
# COMPACT_ATOMS: atom_id res chain seq x y z
N MET A 1 12.81 -10.07 48.80
CA MET A 1 13.82 -9.69 47.78
C MET A 1 13.21 -9.99 46.44
N ASP A 2 12.81 -8.91 45.80
CA ASP A 2 12.03 -8.81 44.59
C ASP A 2 12.86 -9.35 43.41
N LYS A 3 12.44 -10.49 42.83
CA LYS A 3 12.93 -10.86 41.50
C LYS A 3 12.07 -10.09 40.52
N MET A 4 12.38 -8.79 40.37
CA MET A 4 12.11 -8.07 39.14
C MET A 4 12.83 -8.84 38.04
N GLN A 5 12.13 -9.79 37.45
CA GLN A 5 12.53 -10.43 36.22
C GLN A 5 12.58 -9.29 35.21
N ASP A 6 13.82 -8.94 34.88
CA ASP A 6 14.23 -8.32 33.64
C ASP A 6 13.47 -9.00 32.48
N ASP A 7 12.26 -8.51 32.20
CA ASP A 7 11.49 -8.82 31.00
C ASP A 7 12.13 -8.02 29.86
N SER A 8 13.41 -8.33 29.66
CA SER A 8 14.22 -7.94 28.54
C SER A 8 13.39 -8.13 27.29
N ILE A 9 13.28 -7.04 26.55
CA ILE A 9 12.60 -6.94 25.26
C ILE A 9 13.33 -7.86 24.26
N GLN A 10 13.07 -9.15 24.35
CA GLN A 10 13.51 -10.16 23.40
C GLN A 10 12.30 -11.02 23.06
N LYS A 11 11.55 -10.63 22.04
CA LYS A 11 10.57 -11.51 21.39
C LYS A 11 10.17 -10.98 20.02
N PHE A 12 11.14 -10.77 19.13
CA PHE A 12 10.83 -10.90 17.71
C PHE A 12 10.55 -12.38 17.41
N SER A 13 9.34 -12.81 17.80
CA SER A 13 8.86 -14.16 17.61
C SER A 13 8.46 -14.31 16.16
N THR A 14 9.28 -15.00 15.38
CA THR A 14 8.96 -15.39 14.00
C THR A 14 7.60 -16.09 13.92
N GLY A 15 7.19 -16.79 14.98
CA GLY A 15 5.87 -17.40 15.12
C GLY A 15 4.72 -16.39 15.18
N VAL A 16 4.88 -15.25 15.86
CA VAL A 16 3.87 -14.18 15.91
C VAL A 16 3.74 -13.51 14.54
N TRP A 17 4.86 -13.17 13.90
CA TRP A 17 4.86 -12.61 12.54
C TRP A 17 4.20 -13.54 11.53
N LYS A 18 4.46 -14.85 11.58
CA LYS A 18 3.81 -15.83 10.71
C LYS A 18 2.29 -15.84 10.88
N LYS A 19 1.78 -15.68 12.11
CA LYS A 19 0.33 -15.58 12.37
C LYS A 19 -0.27 -14.31 11.76
N ILE A 20 0.39 -13.17 11.94
CA ILE A 20 -0.02 -11.89 11.35
C ILE A 20 -0.04 -11.98 9.83
N PHE A 21 1.03 -12.49 9.21
CA PHE A 21 1.09 -12.70 7.76
C PHE A 21 -0.04 -13.63 7.27
N LYS A 22 -0.35 -14.70 8.01
CA LYS A 22 -1.45 -15.59 7.66
C LYS A 22 -2.80 -14.86 7.66
N VAL A 23 -3.02 -13.93 8.58
CA VAL A 23 -4.22 -13.08 8.64
C VAL A 23 -4.27 -12.13 7.43
N ILE A 24 -3.15 -11.47 7.11
CA ILE A 24 -3.05 -10.58 5.94
C ILE A 24 -3.35 -11.35 4.65
N LEU A 25 -2.77 -12.54 4.46
CA LEU A 25 -2.95 -13.37 3.27
C LEU A 25 -4.40 -13.86 3.06
N LYS A 26 -5.27 -13.83 4.09
CA LYS A 26 -6.71 -14.08 3.91
C LYS A 26 -7.34 -13.07 2.94
N GLN A 27 -6.76 -11.86 2.84
CA GLN A 27 -7.20 -10.77 1.97
C GLN A 27 -6.61 -10.86 0.56
N LYS A 28 -6.31 -12.07 0.04
CA LYS A 28 -5.64 -12.30 -1.25
C LYS A 28 -6.17 -11.49 -2.43
N ARG A 29 -7.49 -11.35 -2.56
CA ARG A 29 -8.12 -10.57 -3.64
C ARG A 29 -7.74 -9.09 -3.57
N ASN A 30 -7.75 -8.53 -2.36
CA ASN A 30 -7.41 -7.14 -2.12
C ASN A 30 -5.92 -6.88 -2.34
N ILE A 31 -5.07 -7.82 -1.96
CA ILE A 31 -3.62 -7.76 -2.19
C ILE A 31 -3.31 -7.82 -3.68
N ILE A 32 -3.94 -8.72 -4.44
CA ILE A 32 -3.77 -8.79 -5.91
C ILE A 32 -4.19 -7.47 -6.57
N ALA A 33 -5.33 -6.90 -6.17
CA ALA A 33 -5.77 -5.60 -6.66
C ALA A 33 -4.74 -4.50 -6.36
N LEU A 34 -4.16 -4.49 -5.15
CA LEU A 34 -3.13 -3.55 -4.74
C LEU A 34 -1.85 -3.72 -5.57
N MET A 35 -1.42 -4.95 -5.86
CA MET A 35 -0.27 -5.21 -6.73
C MET A 35 -0.51 -4.70 -8.15
N ILE A 36 -1.71 -4.93 -8.72
CA ILE A 36 -2.06 -4.43 -10.05
C ILE A 36 -2.02 -2.90 -10.07
N LEU A 37 -2.58 -2.24 -9.05
CA LEU A 37 -2.57 -0.77 -8.95
C LEU A 37 -1.13 -0.23 -8.82
N ALA A 38 -0.27 -0.89 -8.04
CA ALA A 38 1.15 -0.53 -7.93
C ALA A 38 1.88 -0.67 -9.27
N SER A 39 1.64 -1.75 -10.01
CA SER A 39 2.24 -1.94 -11.34
C SER A 39 1.76 -0.89 -12.34
N LEU A 40 0.47 -0.55 -12.34
CA LEU A 40 -0.07 0.52 -13.18
C LEU A 40 0.54 1.88 -12.85
N LEU A 41 0.73 2.17 -11.56
CA LEU A 41 1.38 3.39 -11.11
C LEU A 41 2.83 3.48 -11.62
N ALA A 42 3.59 2.40 -11.48
CA ALA A 42 4.97 2.32 -11.96
C ALA A 42 5.08 2.49 -13.49
N ILE A 43 4.12 1.93 -14.24
CA ILE A 43 4.06 2.12 -15.69
C ILE A 43 3.86 3.60 -16.03
N ILE A 44 2.92 4.28 -15.37
CA ILE A 44 2.69 5.71 -15.59
C ILE A 44 3.96 6.51 -15.29
N GLU A 45 4.60 6.28 -14.15
CA GLU A 45 5.84 6.96 -13.78
C GLU A 45 6.94 6.75 -14.81
N ALA A 46 7.07 5.53 -15.35
CA ALA A 46 8.01 5.22 -16.42
C ALA A 46 7.69 5.92 -17.75
N THR A 47 6.43 6.27 -18.02
CA THR A 47 6.04 7.00 -19.24
C THR A 47 6.36 8.49 -19.19
N ILE A 48 6.44 9.10 -18.00
CA ILE A 48 6.73 10.53 -17.83
C ILE A 48 8.02 10.98 -18.54
N PRO A 49 9.19 10.35 -18.33
CA PRO A 49 10.41 10.78 -19.02
C PRO A 49 10.30 10.67 -20.54
N VAL A 50 9.60 9.66 -21.06
CA VAL A 50 9.39 9.48 -22.51
C VAL A 50 8.56 10.63 -23.09
N VAL A 51 7.45 10.98 -22.43
CA VAL A 51 6.59 12.09 -22.83
C VAL A 51 7.34 13.42 -22.73
N ASN A 52 8.14 13.61 -21.68
CA ASN A 52 8.91 14.84 -21.51
C ASN A 52 10.01 15.01 -22.57
N SER A 53 10.77 13.95 -22.88
CA SER A 53 11.78 13.99 -23.95
C SER A 53 11.16 14.33 -25.30
N PHE A 54 10.02 13.72 -25.65
CA PHE A 54 9.28 14.07 -26.86
C PHE A 54 8.91 15.57 -26.91
N GLY A 55 8.48 16.14 -25.78
CA GLY A 55 8.14 17.55 -25.68
C GLY A 55 9.36 18.47 -25.86
N ILE A 56 10.51 18.09 -25.31
CA ILE A 56 11.77 18.84 -25.46
C ILE A 56 12.20 18.84 -26.94
N GLU A 57 12.28 17.68 -27.57
CA GLU A 57 12.73 17.54 -28.96
C GLU A 57 11.83 18.33 -29.93
N ASN A 58 10.50 18.21 -29.81
CA ASN A 58 9.57 18.86 -30.75
C ASN A 58 9.39 20.35 -30.46
N PHE A 59 9.13 20.75 -29.22
CA PHE A 59 8.71 22.12 -28.89
C PHE A 59 9.87 23.06 -28.55
N VAL A 60 10.98 22.52 -28.04
CA VAL A 60 12.13 23.34 -27.59
C VAL A 60 13.22 23.36 -28.66
N GLU A 61 13.65 22.19 -29.14
CA GLU A 61 14.74 22.10 -30.12
C GLU A 61 14.25 22.46 -31.53
N ASN A 62 13.20 21.78 -32.01
CA ASN A 62 12.69 21.96 -33.37
C ASN A 62 11.72 23.15 -33.52
N LYS A 63 11.21 23.69 -32.40
CA LYS A 63 10.19 24.76 -32.37
C LYS A 63 8.94 24.44 -33.22
N ASP A 64 8.59 23.16 -33.34
CA ASP A 64 7.40 22.69 -34.04
C ASP A 64 6.24 22.53 -33.05
N TYR A 65 5.22 23.36 -33.19
CA TYR A 65 4.06 23.39 -32.30
C TYR A 65 2.82 22.71 -32.88
N ALA A 66 2.92 22.02 -34.03
CA ALA A 66 1.78 21.33 -34.65
C ALA A 66 1.11 20.31 -33.70
N LEU A 67 1.90 19.69 -32.82
CA LEU A 67 1.43 18.68 -31.86
C LEU A 67 1.26 19.22 -30.41
N LEU A 68 1.30 20.54 -30.21
CA LEU A 68 1.23 21.12 -28.87
C LEU A 68 -0.10 20.82 -28.15
N THR A 69 -1.22 21.02 -28.83
CA THR A 69 -2.55 20.73 -28.27
C THR A 69 -2.73 19.26 -27.88
N PRO A 70 -2.48 18.26 -28.76
CA PRO A 70 -2.58 16.86 -28.36
C PRO A 70 -1.59 16.47 -27.26
N TYR A 71 -0.41 17.10 -27.20
CA TYR A 71 0.54 16.90 -26.12
C TYR A 71 0.00 17.36 -24.75
N ILE A 72 -0.61 18.55 -24.69
CA ILE A 72 -1.24 19.07 -23.46
C ILE A 72 -2.37 18.14 -23.01
N ILE A 73 -3.23 17.74 -23.94
CA ILE A 73 -4.35 16.82 -23.65
C ILE A 73 -3.82 15.49 -23.09
N LEU A 74 -2.78 14.91 -23.70
CA LEU A 74 -2.16 13.68 -23.23
C LEU A 74 -1.65 13.83 -21.78
N ASN A 75 -0.97 14.93 -21.47
CA ASN A 75 -0.47 15.19 -20.11
C ASN A 75 -1.60 15.33 -19.08
N ILE A 76 -2.71 16.00 -19.44
CA ILE A 76 -3.89 16.09 -18.58
C ILE A 76 -4.48 14.70 -18.32
N ILE A 77 -4.59 13.86 -19.35
CA ILE A 77 -5.09 12.49 -19.21
C ILE A 77 -4.17 11.68 -18.29
N ILE A 78 -2.85 11.76 -18.47
CA ILE A 78 -1.87 11.10 -17.61
C ILE A 78 -2.01 11.56 -16.16
N ALA A 79 -2.14 12.87 -15.92
CA ALA A 79 -2.30 13.43 -14.58
C ALA A 79 -3.58 12.95 -13.89
N ILE A 80 -4.71 12.93 -14.61
CA ILE A 80 -5.99 12.42 -14.09
C ILE A 80 -5.87 10.91 -13.79
N ALA A 81 -5.31 10.13 -14.73
CA ALA A 81 -5.11 8.70 -14.54
C ALA A 81 -4.23 8.39 -13.33
N PHE A 82 -3.14 9.13 -13.17
CA PHE A 82 -2.25 9.05 -12.01
C PHE A 82 -3.02 9.31 -10.71
N GLY A 83 -3.77 10.41 -10.63
CA GLY A 83 -4.57 10.75 -9.46
C GLY A 83 -5.60 9.67 -9.10
N VAL A 84 -6.30 9.12 -10.11
CA VAL A 84 -7.28 8.04 -9.92
C VAL A 84 -6.61 6.75 -9.42
N ILE A 85 -5.47 6.37 -9.99
CA ILE A 85 -4.74 5.16 -9.58
C ILE A 85 -4.18 5.30 -8.17
N VAL A 86 -3.60 6.46 -7.83
CA VAL A 86 -3.11 6.74 -6.46
C VAL A 86 -4.26 6.68 -5.46
N TRP A 87 -5.39 7.34 -5.75
CA TRP A 87 -6.57 7.28 -4.90
C TRP A 87 -7.07 5.84 -4.72
N ALA A 88 -7.16 5.06 -5.80
CA ALA A 88 -7.60 3.68 -5.76
C ALA A 88 -6.62 2.80 -4.95
N PHE A 89 -5.31 3.01 -5.10
CA PHE A 89 -4.25 2.32 -4.37
C PHE A 89 -4.36 2.57 -2.86
N ILE A 90 -4.48 3.84 -2.45
CA ILE A 90 -4.64 4.22 -1.05
C ILE A 90 -5.91 3.60 -0.46
N ARG A 91 -7.05 3.75 -1.16
CA ARG A 91 -8.33 3.19 -0.73
C ARG A 91 -8.25 1.68 -0.56
N GLN A 92 -7.60 0.98 -1.48
CA GLN A 92 -7.44 -0.47 -1.42
C GLN A 92 -6.57 -0.89 -0.23
N GLY A 93 -5.50 -0.14 0.07
CA GLY A 93 -4.68 -0.31 1.27
C GLY A 93 -5.50 -0.14 2.56
N SER A 94 -6.32 0.91 2.65
CA SER A 94 -7.18 1.15 3.83
C SER A 94 -8.19 0.04 4.06
N ILE A 95 -8.77 -0.53 3.00
CA ILE A 95 -9.66 -1.70 3.12
C ILE A 95 -8.89 -2.93 3.65
N ILE A 96 -7.65 -3.11 3.21
CA ILE A 96 -6.80 -4.20 3.71
C ILE A 96 -6.56 -4.04 5.20
N GLU A 97 -6.11 -2.85 5.59
CA GLU A 97 -5.80 -2.49 6.96
C GLU A 97 -7.01 -2.67 7.89
N ALA A 98 -8.17 -2.12 7.53
CA ALA A 98 -9.37 -2.20 8.34
C ALA A 98 -9.81 -3.64 8.64
N ASN A 99 -9.83 -4.49 7.61
CA ASN A 99 -10.22 -5.90 7.76
C ASN A 99 -9.19 -6.69 8.57
N VAL A 100 -7.90 -6.47 8.34
CA VAL A 100 -6.82 -7.13 9.10
C VAL A 100 -6.91 -6.72 10.57
N ASN A 101 -7.09 -5.44 10.85
CA ASN A 101 -7.24 -4.91 12.20
C ASN A 101 -8.46 -5.50 12.91
N TYR A 102 -9.61 -5.59 12.22
CA TYR A 102 -10.81 -6.23 12.74
C TYR A 102 -10.57 -7.69 13.13
N GLU A 103 -9.94 -8.47 12.24
CA GLU A 103 -9.63 -9.88 12.47
C GLU A 103 -8.64 -10.06 13.64
N LEU A 104 -7.58 -9.25 13.71
CA LEU A 104 -6.61 -9.30 14.80
C LEU A 104 -7.24 -8.97 16.14
N ARG A 105 -8.06 -7.91 16.21
CA ARG A 105 -8.78 -7.53 17.44
C ARG A 105 -9.76 -8.61 17.88
N THR A 106 -10.47 -9.22 16.94
CA THR A 106 -11.40 -10.33 17.22
C THR A 106 -10.65 -11.52 17.83
N GLN A 107 -9.53 -11.93 17.23
CA GLN A 107 -8.72 -13.02 17.77
C GLN A 107 -8.13 -12.70 19.14
N ALA A 108 -7.67 -11.47 19.36
CA ALA A 108 -7.15 -11.02 20.65
C ALA A 108 -8.25 -11.09 21.74
N PHE A 109 -9.45 -10.61 21.43
CA PHE A 109 -10.57 -10.62 22.36
C PHE A 109 -11.03 -12.04 22.72
N ILE A 110 -11.11 -12.94 21.74
CA ILE A 110 -11.44 -14.36 21.98
C ILE A 110 -10.38 -15.01 22.88
N ASN A 111 -9.11 -14.67 22.69
CA ASN A 111 -8.04 -15.18 23.55
C ASN A 111 -8.16 -14.63 24.99
N LEU A 112 -8.45 -13.33 25.15
CA LEU A 112 -8.67 -12.71 26.47
C LEU A 112 -9.74 -13.45 27.28
N GLN A 113 -10.86 -13.82 26.67
CA GLN A 113 -11.93 -14.55 27.36
C GLN A 113 -11.55 -15.96 27.82
N ARG A 114 -10.50 -16.56 27.25
CA ARG A 114 -10.04 -17.92 27.59
C ARG A 114 -9.01 -17.95 28.71
N LEU A 115 -8.52 -16.79 29.14
CA LEU A 115 -7.56 -16.68 30.24
C LEU A 115 -8.25 -16.88 31.59
N SER A 116 -7.53 -17.47 32.55
CA SER A 116 -8.03 -17.65 33.91
C SER A 116 -8.13 -16.31 34.64
N PHE A 117 -8.97 -16.22 35.67
CA PHE A 117 -9.11 -15.01 36.49
C PHE A 117 -7.79 -14.50 37.07
N SER A 118 -6.86 -15.41 37.40
CA SER A 118 -5.50 -15.08 37.85
C SER A 118 -4.66 -14.27 36.84
N TYR A 119 -5.08 -14.16 35.58
CA TYR A 119 -4.45 -13.28 34.60
C TYR A 119 -4.90 -11.82 34.73
N PHE A 120 -6.07 -11.59 35.33
CA PHE A 120 -6.69 -10.28 35.47
C PHE A 120 -6.53 -9.68 36.87
N ASP A 121 -6.21 -10.52 37.86
CA ASP A 121 -5.77 -10.14 39.21
C ASP A 121 -4.28 -9.77 39.22
#